data_AF-A0A1C5WNN3-F1
#
_entry.id   AF-A0A1C5WNN3-F1
#
_cell.length_a   1.000
_cell.length_b   1.000
_cell.length_c   1.000
_cell.angle_alpha   90.00
_cell.angle_beta   90.00
_cell.angle_gamma   90.00
#
_symmetry.space_group_name_H-M   'P 1'
#
loop_
_entity.id
_entity.type
_entity.pdbx_description
1 polymer ?
#
loop_
_entity_poly.entity_id
_entity_poly.type
_entity_poly.pdbx_seq_one_letter_code
_entity_poly.pdbx_strand_id
1 'polypeptide(L)'
;MKFDNREDILQITPLWKGERFEDGRPKVPDDILRRMRNITLEEAWGPLWREGYKFQFEGDLKRTHEKVKLVGRAVTSVMVPMRPDLHNALLEYGQKEEGRNGFFNQWVVDSLTEDDVVVVDLFDKVYEGTYVGGNLSTAIAARTKRGGAIIWGGIRDNEQIVEIPNIQVYYRGVDPTAIANVTMTGFNVPARIGNAICLPGDVVLGTISGVIFIPAHLAETVVVEAEKSHIKDVFGFQRLEERIYTTAQIDSRWSIEMFEDFMQWLKTDEKAKEYTHLDWSPDRKELEQWHAEHPDGGTEVTL
;
A
#
# COMPACT_ATOMS: atom_id res chain seq x y z
N MET A 1 5.47 27.64 -3.19
CA MET A 1 5.06 26.28 -3.60
C MET A 1 6.19 25.78 -4.49
N LYS A 2 6.84 24.70 -4.08
CA LYS A 2 7.90 24.02 -4.82
C LYS A 2 7.40 22.59 -5.06
N PHE A 3 7.54 22.04 -6.26
CA PHE A 3 7.15 20.66 -6.48
C PHE A 3 8.20 19.76 -5.85
N ASP A 4 7.74 18.67 -5.22
CA ASP A 4 8.65 17.69 -4.60
C ASP A 4 9.55 18.34 -3.53
N ASN A 5 8.91 19.09 -2.62
CA ASN A 5 9.62 19.84 -1.58
C ASN A 5 9.96 18.94 -0.38
N ARG A 6 11.26 18.73 -0.17
CA ARG A 6 11.80 17.97 0.97
C ARG A 6 11.34 18.44 2.35
N GLU A 7 11.32 19.75 2.59
CA GLU A 7 10.95 20.30 3.91
C GLU A 7 9.49 19.99 4.23
N ASP A 8 8.60 20.13 3.25
CA ASP A 8 7.18 19.80 3.39
C ASP A 8 6.99 18.29 3.67
N ILE A 9 7.71 17.42 2.93
CA ILE A 9 7.64 15.97 3.13
C ILE A 9 8.12 15.56 4.53
N LEU A 10 9.22 16.17 5.01
CA LEU A 10 9.71 15.94 6.37
C LEU A 10 8.69 16.39 7.42
N GLN A 11 8.04 17.53 7.20
CA GLN A 11 7.03 18.08 8.10
C GLN A 11 5.81 17.16 8.23
N ILE A 12 5.33 16.58 7.13
CA ILE A 12 4.12 15.73 7.14
C ILE A 12 4.40 14.26 7.46
N THR A 13 5.66 13.82 7.47
CA THR A 13 6.08 12.46 7.84
C THR A 13 7.01 12.40 9.07
N PRO A 14 6.71 13.11 10.18
CA PRO A 14 7.66 13.29 11.29
C PRO A 14 7.93 12.01 12.08
N LEU A 15 7.02 11.04 12.00
CA LEU A 15 7.13 9.75 12.69
C LEU A 15 8.15 8.81 12.04
N TRP A 16 8.48 8.99 10.76
CA TRP A 16 9.51 8.19 10.11
C TRP A 16 10.91 8.61 10.56
N LYS A 17 11.64 7.65 11.13
CA LYS A 17 13.01 7.83 11.66
C LYS A 17 14.10 7.08 10.87
N GLY A 18 13.72 6.32 9.85
CA GLY A 18 14.65 5.56 9.01
C GLY A 18 15.30 6.39 7.88
N GLU A 19 15.95 5.69 6.95
CA GLU A 19 16.54 6.30 5.76
C GLU A 19 15.47 7.02 4.91
N ARG A 20 15.87 8.07 4.19
CA ARG A 20 15.01 8.83 3.28
C ARG A 20 15.68 8.98 1.93
N PHE A 21 14.89 9.09 0.88
CA PHE A 21 15.38 9.51 -0.43
C PHE A 21 15.84 10.99 -0.40
N GLU A 22 16.49 11.43 -1.48
CA GLU A 22 16.95 12.83 -1.62
C GLU A 22 15.80 13.84 -1.56
N ASP A 23 14.64 13.46 -2.10
CA ASP A 23 13.40 14.24 -2.03
C ASP A 23 12.80 14.32 -0.61
N GLY A 24 13.26 13.51 0.35
CA GLY A 24 12.76 13.50 1.74
C GLY A 24 11.73 12.42 2.03
N ARG A 25 11.23 11.69 1.02
CA ARG A 25 10.30 10.58 1.23
C ARG A 25 10.90 9.52 2.15
N PRO A 26 10.10 8.95 3.07
CA PRO A 26 10.46 7.71 3.76
C PRO A 26 10.94 6.62 2.78
N LYS A 27 12.13 6.07 3.04
CA LYS A 27 12.68 4.94 2.28
C LYS A 27 12.52 3.66 3.11
N VAL A 28 11.29 3.16 3.14
CA VAL A 28 10.97 1.87 3.78
C VAL A 28 11.89 0.79 3.21
N PRO A 29 12.56 -0.08 3.99
CA PRO A 29 13.47 -1.10 3.47
C PRO A 29 12.88 -2.04 2.39
N ASP A 30 13.72 -2.49 1.45
CA ASP A 30 13.31 -3.42 0.38
C ASP A 30 12.82 -4.77 0.92
N ASP A 31 13.37 -5.22 2.03
CA ASP A 31 12.96 -6.46 2.70
C ASP A 31 11.50 -6.40 3.18
N ILE A 32 11.08 -5.26 3.73
CA ILE A 32 9.67 -5.05 4.12
C ILE A 32 8.78 -5.14 2.89
N LEU A 33 9.14 -4.49 1.78
CA LEU A 33 8.36 -4.61 0.55
C LEU A 33 8.32 -6.06 0.02
N ARG A 34 9.43 -6.81 0.15
CA ARG A 34 9.50 -8.22 -0.25
C ARG A 34 8.51 -9.06 0.55
N ARG A 35 8.48 -8.89 1.88
CA ARG A 35 7.56 -9.57 2.79
C ARG A 35 6.10 -9.15 2.56
N MET A 36 5.84 -7.86 2.35
CA MET A 36 4.50 -7.31 2.04
C MET A 36 3.87 -7.88 0.77
N ARG A 37 4.65 -8.44 -0.17
CA ARG A 37 4.09 -9.11 -1.36
C ARG A 37 3.40 -10.43 -1.02
N ASN A 38 3.74 -11.04 0.11
CA ASN A 38 3.18 -12.33 0.52
C ASN A 38 1.87 -12.17 1.30
N ILE A 39 1.63 -11.03 1.94
CA ILE A 39 0.47 -10.81 2.80
C ILE A 39 -0.81 -10.42 2.04
N THR A 40 -1.96 -10.69 2.63
CA THR A 40 -3.28 -10.28 2.13
C THR A 40 -3.66 -8.87 2.57
N LEU A 41 -4.78 -8.35 2.05
CA LEU A 41 -5.25 -7.03 2.43
C LEU A 41 -5.77 -7.02 3.87
N GLU A 42 -6.49 -8.07 4.25
CA GLU A 42 -7.11 -8.26 5.56
C GLU A 42 -6.03 -8.40 6.66
N GLU A 43 -4.96 -9.13 6.37
CA GLU A 43 -3.77 -9.25 7.25
C GLU A 43 -3.09 -7.88 7.47
N ALA A 44 -3.06 -7.00 6.47
CA ALA A 44 -2.52 -5.65 6.61
C ALA A 44 -3.50 -4.67 7.30
N TRP A 45 -4.81 -4.88 7.13
CA TRP A 45 -5.87 -4.01 7.65
C TRP A 45 -5.98 -4.09 9.18
N GLY A 46 -5.97 -5.28 9.75
CA GLY A 46 -6.13 -5.50 11.20
C GLY A 46 -5.17 -4.67 12.06
N PRO A 47 -3.85 -4.73 11.83
CA PRO A 47 -2.87 -3.95 12.57
C PRO A 47 -3.08 -2.43 12.44
N LEU A 48 -3.38 -1.93 11.24
CA LEU A 48 -3.66 -0.51 11.01
C LEU A 48 -4.92 -0.05 11.76
N TRP A 49 -5.97 -0.86 11.76
CA TRP A 49 -7.21 -0.57 12.46
C TRP A 49 -7.00 -0.43 13.97
N ARG A 50 -6.20 -1.33 14.57
CA ARG A 50 -5.83 -1.26 16.00
C ARG A 50 -5.07 0.01 16.36
N GLU A 51 -4.22 0.49 15.45
CA GLU A 51 -3.48 1.75 15.58
C GLU A 51 -4.33 2.99 15.25
N GLY A 52 -5.63 2.83 14.94
CA GLY A 52 -6.56 3.93 14.69
C GLY A 52 -6.55 4.47 13.25
N TYR A 53 -5.86 3.82 12.32
CA TYR A 53 -5.78 4.22 10.91
C TYR A 53 -6.99 3.69 10.12
N LYS A 54 -8.09 4.46 10.12
CA LYS A 54 -9.38 4.05 9.56
C LYS A 54 -9.61 4.39 8.09
N PHE A 55 -8.76 5.21 7.49
CA PHE A 55 -8.95 5.77 6.14
C PHE A 55 -7.81 5.39 5.20
N GLN A 56 -7.36 4.13 5.26
CA GLN A 56 -6.22 3.65 4.48
C GLN A 56 -6.62 2.81 3.26
N PHE A 57 -7.89 2.45 3.11
CA PHE A 57 -8.36 1.52 2.09
C PHE A 57 -9.32 2.16 1.08
N GLU A 58 -9.13 1.82 -0.20
CA GLU A 58 -10.03 2.16 -1.31
C GLU A 58 -10.28 0.94 -2.21
N GLY A 59 -11.55 0.62 -2.45
CA GLY A 59 -12.00 -0.57 -3.17
C GLY A 59 -12.58 -0.31 -4.57
N ASP A 60 -13.02 0.91 -4.87
CA ASP A 60 -13.71 1.25 -6.12
C ASP A 60 -12.71 1.57 -7.24
N LEU A 61 -11.79 0.65 -7.51
CA LEU A 61 -10.78 0.73 -8.55
C LEU A 61 -10.81 -0.52 -9.44
N LYS A 62 -10.69 -0.31 -10.75
CA LYS A 62 -10.36 -1.36 -11.71
C LYS A 62 -8.85 -1.61 -11.66
N ARG A 63 -8.42 -2.76 -12.17
CA ARG A 63 -7.00 -3.15 -12.25
C ARG A 63 -6.67 -3.74 -13.63
N THR A 64 -5.43 -3.59 -14.08
CA THR A 64 -4.99 -4.11 -15.40
C THR A 64 -4.74 -5.61 -15.38
N HIS A 65 -4.25 -6.17 -14.27
CA HIS A 65 -3.92 -7.59 -14.16
C HIS A 65 -4.67 -8.24 -12.99
N GLU A 66 -5.42 -9.31 -13.23
CA GLU A 66 -6.33 -9.85 -12.20
C GLU A 66 -5.63 -10.45 -10.98
N LYS A 67 -4.44 -11.04 -11.15
CA LYS A 67 -3.76 -11.89 -10.15
C LYS A 67 -2.42 -11.32 -9.67
N VAL A 68 -2.12 -10.06 -10.00
CA VAL A 68 -0.84 -9.42 -9.66
C VAL A 68 -1.06 -8.47 -8.49
N LYS A 69 -0.37 -8.71 -7.37
CA LYS A 69 -0.29 -7.75 -6.27
C LYS A 69 0.65 -6.62 -6.66
N LEU A 70 0.32 -5.41 -6.23
CA LEU A 70 1.18 -4.24 -6.37
C LEU A 70 1.75 -3.89 -5.01
N VAL A 71 3.08 -3.84 -4.88
CA VAL A 71 3.73 -3.40 -3.64
C VAL A 71 4.86 -2.45 -3.96
N GLY A 72 4.85 -1.28 -3.32
CA GLY A 72 5.91 -0.30 -3.49
C GLY A 72 5.71 0.97 -2.67
N ARG A 73 6.63 1.92 -2.81
CA ARG A 73 6.64 3.18 -2.06
C ARG A 73 5.91 4.27 -2.84
N ALA A 74 5.01 4.99 -2.19
CA ALA A 74 4.21 5.98 -2.86
C ALA A 74 5.05 7.18 -3.35
N VAL A 75 4.82 7.56 -4.61
CA VAL A 75 5.16 8.87 -5.18
C VAL A 75 3.84 9.53 -5.51
N THR A 76 3.45 10.53 -4.71
CA THR A 76 2.09 11.08 -4.77
C THR A 76 2.00 12.30 -5.68
N SER A 77 0.88 12.45 -6.37
CA SER A 77 0.55 13.63 -7.18
C SER A 77 -0.90 14.02 -6.98
N VAL A 78 -1.17 15.32 -6.87
CA VAL A 78 -2.52 15.86 -6.74
C VAL A 78 -2.79 16.82 -7.88
N MET A 79 -3.82 16.49 -8.65
CA MET A 79 -4.31 17.28 -9.76
C MET A 79 -5.63 17.93 -9.36
N VAL A 80 -5.94 19.06 -10.00
CA VAL A 80 -7.22 19.77 -9.87
C VAL A 80 -7.73 20.17 -11.25
N PRO A 81 -9.02 20.52 -11.39
CA PRO A 81 -9.53 21.12 -12.62
C PRO A 81 -8.70 22.33 -13.03
N MET A 82 -8.41 22.44 -14.33
CA MET A 82 -7.61 23.55 -14.84
C MET A 82 -8.29 24.90 -14.59
N ARG A 83 -7.52 25.81 -14.02
CA ARG A 83 -7.79 27.25 -14.04
C ARG A 83 -6.61 27.93 -14.77
N PRO A 84 -6.81 28.66 -15.88
CA PRO A 84 -5.71 29.05 -16.77
C PRO A 84 -4.57 29.85 -16.11
N ASP A 85 -4.88 30.76 -15.19
CA ASP A 85 -3.89 31.54 -14.43
C ASP A 85 -3.02 30.65 -13.53
N LEU A 86 -3.66 29.75 -12.77
CA LEU A 86 -2.95 28.77 -11.93
C LEU A 86 -2.10 27.81 -12.78
N HIS A 87 -2.68 27.29 -13.86
CA HIS A 87 -2.01 26.36 -14.77
C HIS A 87 -0.74 26.95 -15.35
N ASN A 88 -0.83 28.15 -15.92
CA ASN A 88 0.31 28.81 -16.53
C ASN A 88 1.39 29.13 -15.50
N ALA A 89 1.01 29.64 -14.33
CA ALA A 89 1.96 29.96 -13.26
C ALA A 89 2.74 28.72 -12.80
N LEU A 90 2.06 27.59 -12.58
CA LEU A 90 2.69 26.36 -12.09
C LEU A 90 3.50 25.63 -13.16
N LEU A 91 3.02 25.63 -14.41
CA LEU A 91 3.77 25.04 -15.52
C LEU A 91 5.05 25.84 -15.80
N GLU A 92 4.94 27.18 -15.83
CA GLU A 92 6.07 28.08 -16.01
C GLU A 92 7.09 27.95 -14.87
N TYR A 93 6.62 27.89 -13.63
CA TYR A 93 7.48 27.67 -12.47
C TYR A 93 8.27 26.35 -12.57
N GLY A 94 7.58 25.24 -12.85
CA GLY A 94 8.24 23.94 -12.99
C GLY A 94 9.27 23.90 -14.13
N GLN A 95 8.98 24.56 -15.25
CA GLN A 95 9.86 24.55 -16.43
C GLN A 95 11.03 25.53 -16.32
N LYS A 96 10.80 26.75 -15.81
CA LYS A 96 11.81 27.82 -15.79
C LYS A 96 12.61 27.86 -14.49
N GLU A 97 11.95 27.67 -13.36
CA GLU A 97 12.59 27.77 -12.04
C GLU A 97 13.14 26.40 -11.57
N GLU A 98 12.42 25.31 -11.86
CA GLU A 98 12.85 23.95 -11.48
C GLU A 98 13.49 23.16 -12.64
N GLY A 99 13.51 23.71 -13.86
CA GLY A 99 14.15 23.09 -15.02
C GLY A 99 13.50 21.78 -15.51
N ARG A 100 12.23 21.55 -15.18
CA ARG A 100 11.50 20.33 -15.58
C ARG A 100 11.10 20.38 -17.05
N ASN A 101 11.14 19.22 -17.72
CA ASN A 101 10.77 19.08 -19.13
C ASN A 101 9.43 18.36 -19.27
N GLY A 102 8.61 18.78 -20.23
CA GLY A 102 7.32 18.15 -20.52
C GLY A 102 6.18 18.62 -19.61
N PHE A 103 5.16 17.77 -19.49
CA PHE A 103 3.94 18.02 -18.73
C PHE A 103 3.99 17.41 -17.31
N PHE A 104 3.07 17.83 -16.44
CA PHE A 104 3.07 17.49 -15.02
C PHE A 104 3.23 15.99 -14.70
N ASN A 105 2.51 15.12 -15.42
CA ASN A 105 2.58 13.66 -15.21
C ASN A 105 3.96 13.07 -15.57
N GLN A 106 4.64 13.64 -16.56
CA GLN A 106 6.00 13.20 -16.95
C GLN A 106 7.00 13.51 -15.83
N TRP A 107 6.85 14.65 -15.14
CA TRP A 107 7.73 15.03 -14.04
C TRP A 107 7.70 14.02 -12.89
N VAL A 108 6.53 13.44 -12.62
CA VAL A 108 6.34 12.38 -11.61
C VAL A 108 6.93 11.05 -12.09
N VAL A 109 6.66 10.67 -13.35
CA VAL A 109 7.19 9.41 -13.91
C VAL A 109 8.71 9.42 -14.00
N ASP A 110 9.31 10.56 -14.34
CA ASP A 110 10.76 10.68 -14.48
C ASP A 110 11.53 10.66 -13.16
N SER A 111 10.87 10.95 -12.03
CA SER A 111 11.47 10.88 -10.69
C SER A 111 11.48 9.46 -10.10
N LEU A 112 10.80 8.51 -10.73
CA LEU A 112 10.59 7.18 -10.16
C LEU A 112 11.90 6.39 -10.05
N THR A 113 12.00 5.67 -8.94
CA THR A 113 13.06 4.70 -8.67
C THR A 113 12.48 3.29 -8.50
N GLU A 114 13.35 2.31 -8.28
CA GLU A 114 12.93 0.91 -8.12
C GLU A 114 11.91 0.74 -6.99
N ASP A 115 10.88 -0.08 -7.24
CA ASP A 115 9.75 -0.33 -6.34
C ASP A 115 8.92 0.91 -5.95
N ASP A 116 9.00 2.03 -6.68
CA ASP A 116 8.06 3.13 -6.49
C ASP A 116 6.68 2.81 -7.12
N VAL A 117 5.63 3.38 -6.54
CA VAL A 117 4.26 3.34 -7.06
C VAL A 117 3.76 4.77 -7.20
N VAL A 118 3.35 5.13 -8.41
CA VAL A 118 2.72 6.43 -8.68
C VAL A 118 1.32 6.43 -8.05
N VAL A 119 1.00 7.41 -7.20
CA VAL A 119 -0.32 7.52 -6.56
C VAL A 119 -0.92 8.89 -6.87
N VAL A 120 -2.00 8.91 -7.66
CA VAL A 120 -2.54 10.16 -8.23
C VAL A 120 -3.97 10.39 -7.79
N ASP A 121 -4.20 11.53 -7.13
CA ASP A 121 -5.54 12.11 -7.05
C ASP A 121 -5.79 12.92 -8.32
N LEU A 122 -6.62 12.37 -9.21
CA LEU A 122 -7.08 13.05 -10.42
C LEU A 122 -8.57 13.40 -10.31
N PHE A 123 -9.04 13.65 -9.07
CA PHE A 123 -10.37 14.15 -8.76
C PHE A 123 -11.51 13.37 -9.47
N ASP A 124 -11.31 12.06 -9.64
CA ASP A 124 -12.21 11.12 -10.33
C ASP A 124 -12.51 11.50 -11.80
N LYS A 125 -11.60 12.21 -12.47
CA LYS A 125 -11.76 12.57 -13.88
C LYS A 125 -11.33 11.42 -14.79
N VAL A 126 -12.25 10.94 -15.62
CA VAL A 126 -11.99 9.92 -16.66
C VAL A 126 -11.86 10.55 -18.04
N TYR A 127 -12.92 11.21 -18.52
CA TYR A 127 -12.87 11.99 -19.78
C TYR A 127 -11.84 13.11 -19.67
N GLU A 128 -10.87 13.16 -20.58
CA GLU A 128 -9.66 13.99 -20.56
C GLU A 128 -8.80 13.86 -19.28
N GLY A 129 -9.06 12.82 -18.48
CA GLY A 129 -8.36 12.53 -17.24
C GLY A 129 -7.50 11.28 -17.37
N THR A 130 -6.89 11.04 -18.53
CA THR A 130 -6.11 9.83 -18.79
C THR A 130 -4.65 10.02 -18.36
N TYR A 131 -4.34 9.79 -17.07
CA TYR A 131 -3.03 10.13 -16.50
C TYR A 131 -1.87 9.38 -17.15
N VAL A 132 -2.08 8.09 -17.40
CA VAL A 132 -1.14 7.22 -18.13
C VAL A 132 -1.79 6.64 -19.38
N GLY A 133 -0.93 6.34 -20.35
CA GLY A 133 -1.20 5.51 -21.53
C GLY A 133 -0.04 4.53 -21.72
N GLY A 134 0.10 3.95 -22.92
CA GLY A 134 1.12 2.94 -23.20
C GLY A 134 2.55 3.41 -22.90
N ASN A 135 2.92 4.61 -23.38
CA ASN A 135 4.27 5.16 -23.19
C ASN A 135 4.64 5.39 -21.71
N LEU A 136 3.76 6.04 -20.94
CA LEU A 136 4.05 6.34 -19.54
C LEU A 136 4.01 5.07 -18.68
N SER A 137 3.13 4.12 -18.98
CA SER A 137 3.11 2.83 -18.30
C SER A 137 4.38 2.03 -18.59
N THR A 138 4.88 2.05 -19.82
CA THR A 138 6.18 1.43 -20.16
C THR A 138 7.33 2.09 -19.40
N ALA A 139 7.32 3.43 -19.28
CA ALA A 139 8.32 4.14 -18.50
C ALA A 139 8.25 3.80 -17.00
N ILE A 140 7.05 3.70 -16.43
CA ILE A 140 6.85 3.26 -15.04
C ILE A 140 7.40 1.85 -14.84
N ALA A 141 7.05 0.90 -15.71
CA ALA A 141 7.53 -0.47 -15.63
C ALA A 141 9.06 -0.55 -15.70
N ALA A 142 9.67 0.19 -16.64
CA ALA A 142 11.12 0.21 -16.83
C ALA A 142 11.88 0.80 -15.64
N ARG A 143 11.36 1.88 -15.03
CA ARG A 143 12.01 2.57 -13.89
C ARG A 143 11.83 1.82 -12.58
N THR A 144 10.62 1.32 -12.34
CA THR A 144 10.24 0.73 -11.04
C THR A 144 10.54 -0.76 -10.95
N LYS A 145 10.67 -1.45 -12.10
CA LYS A 145 10.85 -2.90 -12.27
C LYS A 145 9.72 -3.79 -11.77
N ARG A 146 9.11 -3.46 -10.63
CA ARG A 146 8.02 -4.20 -9.95
C ARG A 146 6.95 -3.27 -9.39
N GLY A 147 7.05 -1.97 -9.67
CA GLY A 147 6.11 -0.96 -9.21
C GLY A 147 4.91 -0.84 -10.14
N GLY A 148 4.28 0.33 -10.12
CA GLY A 148 3.05 0.55 -10.86
C GLY A 148 2.39 1.88 -10.57
N ALA A 149 1.07 1.92 -10.72
CA ALA A 149 0.31 3.15 -10.51
C ALA A 149 -1.07 2.92 -9.90
N ILE A 150 -1.47 3.83 -9.03
CA ILE A 150 -2.83 4.01 -8.52
C ILE A 150 -3.33 5.36 -9.04
N ILE A 151 -4.31 5.34 -9.93
CA ILE A 151 -4.85 6.54 -10.58
C ILE A 151 -6.31 6.70 -10.14
N TRP A 152 -6.59 7.69 -9.29
CA TRP A 152 -7.96 8.10 -8.99
C TRP A 152 -8.54 8.95 -10.13
N GLY A 153 -8.65 8.33 -11.31
CA GLY A 153 -9.06 8.93 -12.57
C GLY A 153 -8.90 7.95 -13.74
N GLY A 154 -8.87 8.48 -14.94
CA GLY A 154 -8.79 7.71 -16.18
C GLY A 154 -7.39 7.22 -16.55
N ILE A 155 -7.37 6.20 -17.40
CA ILE A 155 -6.22 5.79 -18.21
C ILE A 155 -6.61 5.71 -19.68
N ARG A 156 -5.64 5.60 -20.57
CA ARG A 156 -5.85 5.30 -21.99
C ARG A 156 -4.95 4.16 -22.46
N ASP A 157 -5.11 3.72 -23.70
CA ASP A 157 -4.30 2.67 -24.31
C ASP A 157 -4.31 1.36 -23.50
N ASN A 158 -5.44 0.99 -22.88
CA ASN A 158 -5.51 -0.13 -21.96
C ASN A 158 -5.06 -1.46 -22.59
N GLU A 159 -5.35 -1.67 -23.88
CA GLU A 159 -4.86 -2.83 -24.66
C GLU A 159 -3.32 -2.90 -24.71
N GLN A 160 -2.62 -1.76 -24.72
CA GLN A 160 -1.16 -1.74 -24.65
C GLN A 160 -0.68 -1.98 -23.22
N ILE A 161 -1.35 -1.39 -22.22
CA ILE A 161 -0.92 -1.44 -20.82
C ILE A 161 -0.96 -2.88 -20.29
N VAL A 162 -2.01 -3.65 -20.63
CA VAL A 162 -2.15 -5.05 -20.15
C VAL A 162 -1.04 -5.97 -20.67
N GLU A 163 -0.43 -5.64 -21.82
CA GLU A 163 0.68 -6.40 -22.41
C GLU A 163 2.05 -6.04 -21.82
N ILE A 164 2.14 -4.97 -21.00
CA ILE A 164 3.40 -4.58 -20.36
C ILE A 164 3.68 -5.54 -19.19
N PRO A 165 4.84 -6.22 -19.17
CA PRO A 165 5.19 -7.09 -18.06
C PRO A 165 5.57 -6.29 -16.82
N ASN A 166 5.38 -6.90 -15.65
CA ASN A 166 5.85 -6.40 -14.35
C ASN A 166 5.34 -5.01 -13.96
N ILE A 167 4.13 -4.66 -14.41
CA ILE A 167 3.40 -3.49 -13.95
C ILE A 167 1.99 -3.88 -13.52
N GLN A 168 1.45 -3.16 -12.55
CA GLN A 168 0.03 -3.20 -12.20
C GLN A 168 -0.48 -1.76 -12.11
N VAL A 169 -1.61 -1.49 -12.75
CA VAL A 169 -2.25 -0.17 -12.70
C VAL A 169 -3.67 -0.30 -12.18
N TYR A 170 -3.97 0.43 -11.10
CA TYR A 170 -5.32 0.62 -10.58
C TYR A 170 -5.89 1.94 -11.09
N TYR A 171 -7.14 1.96 -11.54
CA TYR A 171 -7.74 3.11 -12.22
C TYR A 171 -9.27 3.15 -12.10
N ARG A 172 -9.89 4.30 -12.41
CA ARG A 172 -11.37 4.47 -12.36
C ARG A 172 -12.06 4.10 -13.67
N GLY A 173 -11.51 4.57 -14.78
CA GLY A 173 -12.08 4.34 -16.11
C GLY A 173 -11.06 4.39 -17.23
N VAL A 174 -11.48 4.01 -18.43
CA VAL A 174 -10.69 4.10 -19.65
C VAL A 174 -11.38 5.09 -20.59
N ASP A 175 -10.61 5.96 -21.22
CA ASP A 175 -11.10 6.91 -22.22
C ASP A 175 -10.01 7.14 -23.30
N PRO A 176 -10.36 7.38 -24.58
CA PRO A 176 -9.36 7.59 -25.63
C PRO A 176 -8.76 9.00 -25.67
N THR A 177 -9.29 9.95 -24.89
CA THR A 177 -8.77 11.32 -24.85
C THR A 177 -7.33 11.38 -24.33
N ALA A 178 -6.63 12.47 -24.63
CA ALA A 178 -5.39 12.80 -23.94
C ALA A 178 -5.71 13.51 -22.62
N ILE A 179 -4.76 13.49 -21.69
CA ILE A 179 -4.87 14.29 -20.47
C ILE A 179 -5.00 15.78 -20.85
N ALA A 180 -6.07 16.42 -20.39
CA ALA A 180 -6.34 17.83 -20.64
C ALA A 180 -7.19 18.42 -19.51
N ASN A 181 -7.23 19.75 -19.44
CA ASN A 181 -8.04 20.48 -18.46
C ASN A 181 -7.75 20.09 -17.00
N VAL A 182 -6.49 19.78 -16.70
CA VAL A 182 -5.99 19.50 -15.35
C VAL A 182 -4.78 20.37 -15.01
N THR A 183 -4.52 20.57 -13.73
CA THR A 183 -3.33 21.28 -13.22
C THR A 183 -2.80 20.55 -11.99
N MET A 184 -1.49 20.27 -11.95
CA MET A 184 -0.87 19.68 -10.77
C MET A 184 -0.67 20.75 -9.72
N THR A 185 -1.23 20.54 -8.54
CA THR A 185 -1.06 21.45 -7.38
C THR A 185 -0.17 20.86 -6.31
N GLY A 186 0.15 19.56 -6.41
CA GLY A 186 1.03 18.90 -5.47
C GLY A 186 1.79 17.75 -6.10
N PHE A 187 3.05 17.63 -5.70
CA PHE A 187 3.94 16.52 -6.01
C PHE A 187 4.68 16.16 -4.71
N ASN A 188 4.53 14.91 -4.28
CA ASN A 188 4.92 14.39 -2.97
C ASN A 188 4.24 15.16 -1.82
N VAL A 189 2.92 15.27 -1.92
CA VAL A 189 2.01 15.85 -0.91
C VAL A 189 0.95 14.80 -0.52
N PRO A 190 0.15 15.01 0.55
CA PRO A 190 -0.96 14.10 0.85
C PRO A 190 -1.93 14.01 -0.34
N ALA A 191 -2.21 12.78 -0.79
CA ALA A 191 -3.12 12.50 -1.90
C ALA A 191 -4.31 11.68 -1.40
N ARG A 192 -5.52 12.13 -1.74
CA ARG A 192 -6.75 11.42 -1.40
C ARG A 192 -7.17 10.53 -2.58
N ILE A 193 -7.30 9.24 -2.33
CA ILE A 193 -7.72 8.24 -3.31
C ILE A 193 -9.07 7.71 -2.85
N GLY A 194 -10.15 8.26 -3.40
CA GLY A 194 -11.51 7.96 -2.95
C GLY A 194 -11.72 8.27 -1.47
N ASN A 195 -11.86 7.24 -0.65
CA ASN A 195 -12.02 7.31 0.80
C ASN A 195 -10.70 7.16 1.57
N ALA A 196 -9.60 6.87 0.88
CA ALA A 196 -8.30 6.65 1.48
C ALA A 196 -7.38 7.88 1.39
N ILE A 197 -6.44 7.98 2.33
CA ILE A 197 -5.36 8.96 2.31
C ILE A 197 -4.01 8.27 2.16
N CYS A 198 -3.17 8.80 1.27
CA CYS A 198 -1.80 8.34 1.05
C CYS A 198 -0.83 9.51 1.22
N LEU A 199 0.22 9.28 2.02
CA LEU A 199 1.35 10.19 2.12
C LEU A 199 2.50 9.70 1.24
N PRO A 200 3.37 10.61 0.76
CA PRO A 200 4.55 10.21 -0.01
C PRO A 200 5.46 9.31 0.83
N GLY A 201 5.90 8.20 0.25
CA GLY A 201 6.71 7.16 0.89
C GLY A 201 5.93 6.11 1.70
N ASP A 202 4.61 6.21 1.83
CA ASP A 202 3.79 5.12 2.36
C ASP A 202 3.94 3.86 1.50
N VAL A 203 3.78 2.68 2.12
CA VAL A 203 3.75 1.42 1.37
C VAL A 203 2.36 1.24 0.78
N VAL A 204 2.30 1.13 -0.54
CA VAL A 204 1.09 0.77 -1.28
C VAL A 204 1.01 -0.75 -1.33
N LEU A 205 -0.12 -1.33 -0.93
CA LEU A 205 -0.46 -2.74 -1.18
C LEU A 205 -1.76 -2.80 -1.97
N GLY A 206 -1.65 -3.09 -3.27
CA GLY A 206 -2.78 -3.34 -4.17
C GLY A 206 -3.05 -4.83 -4.28
N THR A 207 -4.30 -5.23 -4.03
CA THR A 207 -4.79 -6.61 -4.12
C THR A 207 -6.06 -6.70 -4.96
N ILE A 208 -6.62 -7.91 -5.07
CA ILE A 208 -7.90 -8.11 -5.76
C ILE A 208 -9.07 -7.38 -5.09
N SER A 209 -8.96 -7.06 -3.80
CA SER A 209 -10.00 -6.38 -3.03
C SER A 209 -9.93 -4.85 -3.14
N GLY A 210 -8.81 -4.31 -3.63
CA GLY A 210 -8.56 -2.87 -3.70
C GLY A 210 -7.14 -2.51 -3.26
N VAL A 211 -6.94 -1.28 -2.81
CA VAL A 211 -5.64 -0.74 -2.43
C VAL A 211 -5.67 -0.29 -0.98
N ILE A 212 -4.64 -0.66 -0.21
CA ILE A 212 -4.40 -0.16 1.14
C ILE A 212 -3.07 0.61 1.20
N PHE A 213 -3.08 1.75 1.88
CA PHE A 213 -1.92 2.62 2.09
C PHE A 213 -1.41 2.48 3.52
N ILE A 214 -0.27 1.83 3.67
CA ILE A 214 0.35 1.53 4.96
C ILE A 214 1.34 2.65 5.31
N PRO A 215 1.11 3.41 6.40
CA PRO A 215 2.02 4.47 6.81
C PRO A 215 3.45 3.97 6.93
N ALA A 216 4.41 4.69 6.38
CA ALA A 216 5.80 4.23 6.31
C ALA A 216 6.38 3.77 7.68
N HIS A 217 6.06 4.51 8.75
CA HIS A 217 6.52 4.23 10.10
C HIS A 217 5.87 3.01 10.77
N LEU A 218 4.76 2.51 10.22
CA LEU A 218 4.09 1.28 10.65
C LEU A 218 4.41 0.08 9.75
N ALA A 219 5.14 0.27 8.65
CA ALA A 219 5.32 -0.79 7.66
C ALA A 219 5.95 -2.07 8.25
N GLU A 220 6.94 -1.96 9.14
CA GLU A 220 7.53 -3.13 9.83
C GLU A 220 6.50 -3.81 10.74
N THR A 221 5.82 -3.04 11.59
CA THR A 221 4.79 -3.56 12.49
C THR A 221 3.69 -4.27 11.73
N VAL A 222 3.18 -3.66 10.66
CA VAL A 222 2.11 -4.24 9.84
C VAL A 222 2.56 -5.53 9.18
N VAL A 223 3.78 -5.60 8.62
CA VAL A 223 4.22 -6.83 7.95
C VAL A 223 4.48 -7.97 8.94
N VAL A 224 5.05 -7.67 10.11
CA VAL A 224 5.27 -8.67 11.17
C VAL A 224 3.95 -9.23 11.68
N GLU A 225 2.99 -8.35 11.97
CA GLU A 225 1.67 -8.76 12.48
C GLU A 225 0.84 -9.48 11.41
N ALA A 226 0.97 -9.08 10.15
CA ALA A 226 0.35 -9.76 9.02
C ALA A 226 0.94 -11.18 8.83
N GLU A 227 2.26 -11.34 8.93
CA GLU A 227 2.90 -12.66 8.86
C GLU A 227 2.50 -13.56 10.03
N LYS A 228 2.35 -13.00 11.24
CA LYS A 228 1.79 -13.72 12.40
C LYS A 228 0.36 -14.17 12.15
N SER A 229 -0.51 -13.28 11.65
CA SER A 229 -1.89 -13.61 11.30
C SER A 229 -1.93 -14.71 10.25
N HIS A 230 -1.13 -14.57 9.19
CA HIS A 230 -1.03 -15.53 8.11
C HIS A 230 -0.70 -16.94 8.62
N ILE A 231 0.36 -17.07 9.42
CA ILE A 231 0.79 -18.39 9.89
C ILE A 231 -0.19 -18.99 10.91
N LYS A 232 -0.91 -18.16 11.67
CA LYS A 232 -2.03 -18.62 12.51
C LYS A 232 -3.19 -19.15 11.67
N ASP A 233 -3.52 -18.52 10.55
CA ASP A 233 -4.58 -19.00 9.64
C ASP A 233 -4.19 -20.33 9.00
N VAL A 234 -2.94 -20.48 8.55
CA VAL A 234 -2.43 -21.75 8.00
C VAL A 234 -2.56 -22.89 9.03
N PHE A 235 -2.17 -22.63 10.28
CA PHE A 235 -2.38 -23.57 11.39
C PHE A 235 -3.86 -23.86 11.62
N GLY A 236 -4.68 -22.81 11.68
CA GLY A 236 -6.12 -22.90 11.91
C GLY A 236 -6.81 -23.78 10.87
N PHE A 237 -6.58 -23.53 9.58
CA PHE A 237 -7.14 -24.34 8.49
C PHE A 237 -6.76 -25.82 8.62
N GLN A 238 -5.50 -26.11 8.90
CA GLN A 238 -5.05 -27.49 9.09
C GLN A 238 -5.74 -28.16 10.28
N ARG A 239 -5.82 -27.49 11.43
CA ARG A 239 -6.48 -28.04 12.62
C ARG A 239 -7.99 -28.20 12.46
N LEU A 240 -8.63 -27.36 11.65
CA LEU A 240 -10.03 -27.49 11.27
C LEU A 240 -10.26 -28.71 10.36
N GLU A 241 -9.40 -28.92 9.36
CA GLU A 241 -9.46 -30.11 8.49
C GLU A 241 -9.26 -31.40 9.28
N GLU A 242 -8.34 -31.39 10.24
CA GLU A 242 -8.06 -32.50 11.17
C GLU A 242 -9.13 -32.67 12.25
N ARG A 243 -10.08 -31.72 12.37
CA ARG A 243 -11.17 -31.69 13.37
C ARG A 243 -10.66 -31.67 14.81
N ILE A 244 -9.49 -31.09 15.04
CA ILE A 244 -8.90 -30.91 16.38
C ILE A 244 -9.58 -29.74 17.10
N TYR A 245 -9.86 -28.66 16.37
CA TYR A 245 -10.58 -27.49 16.88
C TYR A 245 -11.83 -27.20 16.06
N THR A 246 -12.76 -26.46 16.66
CA THR A 246 -13.92 -25.88 15.99
C THR A 246 -13.59 -24.49 15.44
N THR A 247 -14.38 -24.01 14.48
CA THR A 247 -14.23 -22.64 13.95
C THR A 247 -14.35 -21.59 15.04
N ALA A 248 -15.30 -21.76 15.96
CA ALA A 248 -15.48 -20.86 17.10
C ALA A 248 -14.25 -20.78 18.01
N GLN A 249 -13.50 -21.87 18.17
CA GLN A 249 -12.26 -21.85 18.96
C GLN A 249 -11.12 -21.13 18.22
N ILE A 250 -10.97 -21.39 16.90
CA ILE A 250 -9.94 -20.74 16.07
C ILE A 250 -10.15 -19.23 15.97
N ASP A 251 -11.40 -18.78 15.82
CA ASP A 251 -11.77 -17.37 15.63
C ASP A 251 -11.88 -16.58 16.95
N SER A 252 -11.73 -17.26 18.09
CA SER A 252 -11.75 -16.65 19.43
C SER A 252 -10.34 -16.44 19.97
N ARG A 253 -10.22 -15.72 21.09
CA ARG A 253 -8.97 -15.70 21.86
C ARG A 253 -8.58 -17.13 22.25
N TRP A 254 -7.40 -17.58 21.80
CA TRP A 254 -6.95 -18.97 21.97
C TRP A 254 -6.75 -19.35 23.45
N SER A 255 -6.94 -20.64 23.75
CA SER A 255 -6.52 -21.18 25.04
C SER A 255 -4.99 -21.33 25.10
N ILE A 256 -4.45 -21.46 26.32
CA ILE A 256 -3.01 -21.73 26.50
C ILE A 256 -2.63 -23.05 25.81
N GLU A 257 -3.48 -24.07 25.88
CA GLU A 257 -3.25 -25.36 25.22
C GLU A 257 -3.19 -25.23 23.70
N MET A 258 -4.10 -24.46 23.09
CA MET A 258 -4.09 -24.23 21.65
C MET A 258 -2.85 -23.44 21.23
N PHE A 259 -2.44 -22.45 22.03
CA PHE A 259 -1.21 -21.70 21.76
C PHE A 259 0.03 -22.60 21.82
N GLU A 260 0.13 -23.50 22.80
CA GLU A 260 1.25 -24.46 22.87
C GLU A 260 1.22 -25.48 21.72
N ASP A 261 0.04 -25.93 21.28
CA ASP A 261 -0.12 -26.73 20.07
C ASP A 261 0.39 -25.97 18.83
N PHE A 262 0.00 -24.71 18.67
CA PHE A 262 0.51 -23.85 17.61
C PHE A 262 2.04 -23.71 17.67
N MET A 263 2.60 -23.44 18.85
CA MET A 263 4.05 -23.30 19.02
C MET A 263 4.81 -24.60 18.74
N GLN A 264 4.21 -25.75 18.99
CA GLN A 264 4.78 -27.04 18.63
C GLN A 264 4.68 -27.27 17.11
N TRP A 265 3.51 -27.01 16.52
CA TRP A 265 3.28 -27.10 15.08
C TRP A 265 4.24 -26.21 14.29
N LEU A 266 4.45 -24.96 14.74
CA LEU A 266 5.36 -23.98 14.14
C LEU A 266 6.82 -24.49 14.03
N LYS A 267 7.24 -25.38 14.95
CA LYS A 267 8.58 -25.98 14.94
C LYS A 267 8.72 -27.18 14.02
N THR A 268 7.62 -27.88 13.74
CA THR A 268 7.66 -29.21 13.11
C THR A 268 7.09 -29.24 11.69
N ASP A 269 6.16 -28.35 11.36
CA ASP A 269 5.48 -28.36 10.07
C ASP A 269 6.29 -27.56 9.02
N GLU A 270 6.44 -28.13 7.82
CA GLU A 270 7.23 -27.50 6.75
C GLU A 270 6.59 -26.17 6.29
N LYS A 271 5.26 -26.02 6.40
CA LYS A 271 4.55 -24.77 6.05
C LYS A 271 4.96 -23.59 6.93
N ALA A 272 5.43 -23.86 8.16
CA ALA A 272 5.80 -22.84 9.13
C ALA A 272 7.26 -22.39 9.06
N LYS A 273 8.08 -23.08 8.26
CA LYS A 273 9.54 -22.94 8.29
C LYS A 273 10.02 -21.51 8.04
N GLU A 274 9.39 -20.81 7.09
CA GLU A 274 9.74 -19.42 6.75
C GLU A 274 9.35 -18.42 7.85
N TYR A 275 8.46 -18.79 8.76
CA TYR A 275 7.90 -17.92 9.82
C TYR A 275 8.50 -18.16 11.21
N THR A 276 9.49 -19.07 11.31
CA THR A 276 10.17 -19.40 12.57
C THR A 276 10.98 -18.24 13.16
N HIS A 277 11.22 -17.19 12.39
CA HIS A 277 11.90 -15.97 12.81
C HIS A 277 11.02 -15.00 13.60
N LEU A 278 9.69 -15.19 13.60
CA LEU A 278 8.74 -14.32 14.31
C LEU A 278 8.85 -14.49 15.82
N ASP A 279 8.84 -13.38 16.56
CA ASP A 279 8.81 -13.39 18.03
C ASP A 279 7.37 -13.45 18.56
N TRP A 280 7.05 -14.56 19.23
CA TRP A 280 5.76 -14.85 19.86
C TRP A 280 5.74 -14.59 21.37
N SER A 281 6.86 -14.11 21.94
CA SER A 281 6.96 -13.82 23.37
C SER A 281 5.95 -12.76 23.85
N PRO A 282 5.65 -11.69 23.08
CA PRO A 282 4.61 -10.73 23.43
C PRO A 282 3.22 -11.36 23.44
N ASP A 283 2.86 -12.11 22.39
CA ASP A 283 1.57 -12.77 22.24
C ASP A 283 1.31 -13.75 23.40
N ARG A 284 2.34 -14.52 23.78
CA ARG A 284 2.28 -15.42 24.93
C ARG A 284 1.98 -14.68 26.23
N LYS A 285 2.70 -13.58 26.48
CA LYS A 285 2.51 -12.78 27.71
C LYS A 285 1.12 -12.16 27.78
N GLU A 286 0.62 -11.63 26.67
CA GLU A 286 -0.73 -11.08 26.60
C GLU A 286 -1.77 -12.16 26.89
N LEU A 287 -1.60 -13.35 26.30
CA LEU A 287 -2.49 -14.48 26.51
C LEU A 287 -2.49 -14.94 27.98
N GLU A 288 -1.31 -15.13 28.58
CA GLU A 288 -1.16 -15.53 29.98
C GLU A 288 -1.76 -14.49 30.94
N GLN A 289 -1.55 -13.20 30.68
CA GLN A 289 -2.14 -12.12 31.47
C GLN A 289 -3.67 -12.13 31.38
N TRP A 290 -4.23 -12.27 30.18
CA TRP A 290 -5.67 -12.27 29.99
C TRP A 290 -6.35 -13.45 30.72
N HIS A 291 -5.78 -14.66 30.66
CA HIS A 291 -6.30 -15.83 31.37
C HIS A 291 -6.17 -15.69 32.89
N ALA A 292 -5.14 -15.01 33.38
CA ALA A 292 -5.00 -14.69 34.80
C ALA A 292 -6.09 -13.71 35.29
N GLU A 293 -6.52 -12.77 34.45
CA GLU A 293 -7.58 -11.81 34.73
C GLU A 293 -9.00 -12.40 34.56
N HIS A 294 -9.14 -13.45 33.75
CA HIS A 294 -10.43 -14.07 33.40
C HIS A 294 -10.47 -15.59 33.64
N PRO A 295 -10.32 -16.06 34.90
CA PRO A 295 -10.22 -17.49 35.22
C PRO A 295 -11.46 -18.32 34.85
N ASP A 296 -12.62 -17.68 34.68
CA ASP A 296 -13.88 -18.33 34.33
C ASP A 296 -14.15 -18.40 32.80
N GLY A 297 -13.21 -17.93 31.96
CA GLY A 297 -13.26 -18.09 30.50
C GLY A 297 -14.29 -17.20 29.79
N GLY A 298 -14.00 -15.90 29.65
CA GLY A 298 -14.78 -15.00 28.81
C GLY A 298 -14.54 -15.25 27.32
N THR A 299 -15.58 -15.41 26.51
CA THR A 299 -15.43 -15.51 25.05
C THR A 299 -15.38 -14.11 24.45
N GLU A 300 -14.18 -13.55 24.31
CA GLU A 300 -13.97 -12.37 23.48
C GLU A 300 -13.57 -12.83 22.07
N VAL A 301 -14.36 -12.43 21.07
CA VAL A 301 -14.05 -12.67 19.66
C VAL A 301 -12.94 -11.71 19.25
N THR A 302 -11.81 -12.23 18.79
CA THR A 302 -10.73 -11.43 18.23
C THR A 302 -11.10 -11.03 16.79
N LEU A 303 -11.33 -9.74 16.57
CA LEU A 303 -11.50 -9.14 15.23
C LEU A 303 -10.15 -8.74 14.63
#